data_AF-A0A1I8AR33-F1
#
_entry.id   AF-A0A1I8AR33-F1
#
_cell.length_a   1.000
_cell.length_b   1.000
_cell.length_c   1.000
_cell.angle_alpha   90.00
_cell.angle_beta   90.00
_cell.angle_gamma   90.00
#
_symmetry.space_group_name_H-M   'P 1'
#
loop_
_entity.id
_entity.type
_entity.pdbx_description
1 polymer ?
#
loop_
_entity_poly.entity_id
_entity_poly.type
_entity_poly.pdbx_seq_one_letter_code
_entity_poly.pdbx_strand_id
1 'polypeptide(L)'
;MLERSQTNLEGSLANLERSLAIESTLSRLVEAQEELRRLMMDFINGTDIPLATPTRSDRIDLLERDLVHPVKREEEEGDQIERTDLPPRTPASPVERDEEDDINSEEEMDLDDQNKIYADSACANVPEGEERIRPGCSTHKGLPVPNEGVLMESQESEDVYESDEDTGSMSFGNEVSSGGEIDHEDSDMPGTSDSANPSATKKANSERLAIWKCVKCGKIIRGAWYNRQHHIESHEILRLFCPVAECSAVVASTLLSRHLKMDHNTTRSFLTLKEDSDIRRQLEQISQKAMECEMKYFPPSSLVSFAETSGRISVNTACRKCGKFYAVLHMRRDHVGAHLKAKFPCPFRHCSYSGNVAT
;
A
#
# COMPACT_ATOMS: atom_id res chain seq x y z
N MET A 1 2.97 -3.77 -48.72
CA MET A 1 1.83 -4.15 -47.86
C MET A 1 1.99 -5.55 -47.26
N LEU A 2 2.46 -6.54 -48.03
CA LEU A 2 2.69 -7.92 -47.54
C LEU A 2 3.68 -8.01 -46.36
N GLU A 3 4.80 -7.30 -46.40
CA GLU A 3 5.82 -7.35 -45.32
C GLU A 3 5.28 -6.88 -43.96
N ARG A 4 4.46 -5.82 -43.92
CA ARG A 4 3.81 -5.35 -42.68
C ARG A 4 2.81 -6.37 -42.13
N SER A 5 2.12 -7.09 -43.02
CA SER A 5 1.20 -8.16 -42.61
C SER A 5 1.96 -9.34 -42.02
N GLN A 6 3.12 -9.67 -42.59
CA GLN A 6 3.96 -10.76 -42.10
C GLN A 6 4.53 -10.46 -40.71
N THR A 7 5.08 -9.27 -40.48
CA THR A 7 5.61 -8.89 -39.15
C THR A 7 4.52 -8.88 -38.07
N ASN A 8 3.28 -8.52 -38.42
CA ASN A 8 2.16 -8.55 -37.47
C ASN A 8 1.74 -9.98 -37.11
N LEU A 9 1.79 -10.91 -38.06
CA LEU A 9 1.53 -12.33 -37.83
C LEU A 9 2.60 -12.96 -36.94
N GLU A 10 3.88 -12.68 -37.21
CA GLU A 10 4.99 -13.16 -36.40
C GLU A 10 4.91 -12.63 -34.95
N GLY A 11 4.58 -11.34 -34.78
CA GLY A 11 4.35 -10.78 -33.44
C GLY A 11 3.15 -11.40 -32.71
N SER A 12 2.08 -11.71 -33.44
CA SER A 12 0.89 -12.37 -32.86
C SER A 12 1.19 -13.82 -32.45
N LEU A 13 2.00 -14.55 -33.23
CA LEU A 13 2.42 -15.91 -32.91
C LEU A 13 3.30 -15.93 -31.65
N ALA A 14 4.28 -15.04 -31.55
CA ALA A 14 5.13 -14.92 -30.36
C ALA A 14 4.34 -14.52 -29.10
N ASN A 15 3.25 -13.76 -29.25
CA ASN A 15 2.33 -13.48 -28.14
C ASN A 15 1.56 -14.73 -27.71
N LEU A 16 1.08 -15.53 -28.66
CA LEU A 16 0.35 -16.76 -28.38
C LEU A 16 1.24 -17.79 -27.66
N GLU A 17 2.49 -17.97 -28.09
CA GLU A 17 3.46 -18.85 -27.43
C GLU A 17 3.73 -18.43 -25.99
N ARG A 18 3.86 -17.12 -25.72
CA ARG A 18 4.01 -16.60 -24.37
C ARG A 18 2.76 -16.85 -23.52
N SER A 19 1.57 -16.67 -24.07
CA SER A 19 0.32 -16.97 -23.37
C SER A 19 0.19 -18.45 -23.00
N LEU A 20 0.56 -19.36 -23.91
CA LEU A 20 0.58 -20.80 -23.63
C LEU A 20 1.59 -21.19 -22.54
N ALA A 21 2.77 -20.56 -22.54
CA ALA A 21 3.76 -20.79 -21.48
C ALA A 21 3.24 -20.33 -20.10
N ILE A 22 2.56 -19.18 -20.05
CA ILE A 22 1.91 -18.68 -18.83
C ILE A 22 0.83 -19.66 -18.37
N GLU A 23 -0.04 -20.12 -19.27
CA GLU A 23 -1.10 -21.08 -18.96
C GLU A 23 -0.53 -22.37 -18.34
N SER A 24 0.52 -22.94 -18.94
CA SER A 24 1.21 -24.11 -18.39
C SER A 24 1.76 -23.88 -16.98
N THR A 25 2.35 -22.70 -16.71
CA THR A 25 2.82 -22.38 -15.35
C THR A 25 1.69 -22.21 -14.35
N LEU A 26 0.55 -21.65 -14.76
CA LEU A 26 -0.64 -21.52 -13.92
C LEU A 26 -1.26 -22.89 -13.60
N SER A 27 -1.35 -23.80 -14.57
CA SER A 27 -1.82 -25.18 -14.33
C SER A 27 -0.96 -25.89 -13.28
N ARG A 28 0.37 -25.78 -13.38
CA ARG A 28 1.29 -26.37 -12.40
C ARG A 28 1.14 -25.77 -11.00
N LEU A 29 0.86 -24.47 -10.89
CA LEU A 29 0.61 -23.81 -9.62
C LEU A 29 -0.71 -24.27 -8.98
N VAL A 30 -1.76 -24.45 -9.78
CA VAL A 30 -3.06 -24.96 -9.31
C VAL A 30 -2.92 -26.40 -8.81
N GLU A 31 -2.19 -27.26 -9.53
CA GLU A 31 -1.90 -28.63 -9.10
C GLU A 31 -1.12 -28.65 -7.77
N ALA A 32 -0.04 -27.87 -7.66
CA ALA A 32 0.75 -27.78 -6.43
C ALA A 32 -0.07 -27.24 -5.24
N GLN A 33 -0.98 -26.30 -5.49
CA GLN A 33 -1.88 -25.78 -4.46
C GLN A 33 -2.87 -26.85 -3.98
N GLU A 34 -3.40 -27.68 -4.89
CA GLU A 34 -4.30 -28.78 -4.54
C GLU A 34 -3.57 -29.90 -3.78
N GLU A 35 -2.33 -30.22 -4.15
CA GLU A 35 -1.47 -31.14 -3.39
C GLU A 35 -1.22 -30.64 -1.96
N LEU A 36 -0.89 -29.35 -1.80
CA LEU A 36 -0.73 -28.74 -0.48
C LEU A 36 -2.03 -28.81 0.33
N ARG A 37 -3.17 -28.59 -0.32
CA ARG A 37 -4.48 -28.67 0.33
C ARG A 37 -4.78 -30.09 0.82
N ARG A 38 -4.48 -31.11 0.01
CA ARG A 38 -4.62 -32.52 0.39
C ARG A 38 -3.71 -32.86 1.58
N LEU A 39 -2.44 -32.47 1.52
CA LEU A 39 -1.48 -32.69 2.60
C LEU A 39 -1.92 -32.03 3.92
N MET A 40 -2.49 -30.82 3.85
CA MET A 40 -3.04 -30.15 5.03
C MET A 40 -4.31 -30.86 5.56
N MET A 41 -5.19 -31.36 4.70
CA MET A 41 -6.36 -32.13 5.15
C MET A 41 -5.95 -33.44 5.82
N ASP A 42 -4.97 -34.15 5.27
CA ASP A 42 -4.45 -35.39 5.85
C ASP A 42 -3.85 -35.14 7.25
N PHE A 43 -3.13 -34.03 7.41
CA PHE A 43 -2.57 -33.59 8.70
C PHE A 43 -3.66 -33.27 9.72
N ILE A 44 -4.73 -32.57 9.32
CA ILE A 44 -5.84 -32.19 10.21
C ILE A 44 -6.68 -33.41 10.61
N ASN A 45 -6.89 -34.33 9.68
CA ASN A 45 -7.71 -35.52 9.91
C ASN A 45 -7.01 -36.57 10.78
N GLY A 46 -5.78 -36.31 11.23
CA GLY A 46 -5.04 -37.22 12.11
C GLY A 46 -4.81 -38.59 11.48
N THR A 47 -4.76 -38.64 10.14
CA THR A 47 -4.37 -39.87 9.46
C THR A 47 -2.89 -40.03 9.75
N ASP A 48 -2.53 -41.02 10.57
CA ASP A 48 -1.14 -41.30 10.94
C ASP A 48 -0.29 -41.32 9.67
N ILE A 49 0.51 -40.26 9.50
CA ILE A 49 1.45 -40.15 8.40
C ILE A 49 2.32 -41.40 8.51
N PRO A 50 2.31 -42.33 7.54
CA PRO A 50 3.19 -43.48 7.59
C PRO A 50 4.59 -42.91 7.66
N LEU A 51 5.23 -43.15 8.81
CA LEU A 51 6.56 -42.67 9.15
C LEU A 51 7.49 -43.06 8.00
N ALA A 52 7.74 -42.14 7.06
CA ALA A 52 8.60 -42.38 5.93
C ALA A 52 9.98 -42.64 6.51
N THR A 53 10.33 -43.92 6.56
CA THR A 53 11.66 -44.39 6.94
C THR A 53 12.61 -43.74 5.95
N PRO A 54 13.65 -43.01 6.38
CA PRO A 54 14.62 -42.43 5.46
C PRO A 54 15.33 -43.57 4.75
N THR A 55 14.86 -43.94 3.56
CA THR A 55 15.61 -44.81 2.67
C THR A 55 16.82 -44.03 2.25
N ARG A 56 17.92 -44.32 2.95
CA ARG A 56 19.30 -43.96 2.65
C ARG A 56 19.54 -44.21 1.16
N SER A 57 19.36 -43.17 0.36
CA SER A 57 19.65 -43.22 -1.07
C SER A 57 21.16 -43.23 -1.22
N ASP A 58 21.69 -44.42 -1.43
CA ASP A 58 23.02 -44.64 -1.95
C ASP A 58 23.19 -43.88 -3.28
N ARG A 59 24.35 -43.22 -3.39
CA ARG A 59 25.13 -42.93 -4.60
C ARG A 59 24.34 -42.90 -5.92
N ILE A 60 24.13 -41.69 -6.42
CA ILE A 60 24.04 -41.48 -7.87
C ILE A 60 25.44 -41.04 -8.33
N ASP A 61 26.16 -42.02 -8.86
CA ASP A 61 27.35 -41.83 -9.68
C ASP A 61 26.98 -40.97 -10.90
N LEU A 62 27.76 -39.91 -11.10
CA LEU A 62 27.91 -39.22 -12.37
C LEU A 62 28.41 -40.23 -13.41
N LEU A 63 27.53 -40.71 -14.28
CA LEU A 63 27.91 -41.31 -15.56
C LEU A 63 27.09 -40.66 -16.68
N GLU A 64 27.72 -39.66 -17.29
CA GLU A 64 28.06 -39.67 -18.71
C GLU A 64 27.22 -40.67 -19.54
N ARG A 65 26.17 -40.16 -20.22
CA ARG A 65 25.57 -40.85 -21.36
C ARG A 65 25.37 -39.92 -22.53
N ASP A 66 26.07 -40.31 -23.57
CA ASP A 66 26.10 -39.85 -24.94
C ASP A 66 24.75 -39.51 -25.56
N LEU A 67 24.78 -38.42 -26.33
CA LEU A 67 23.86 -38.12 -27.41
C LEU A 67 23.89 -39.24 -28.47
N VAL A 68 22.79 -39.98 -28.63
CA VAL A 68 22.42 -40.54 -29.93
C VAL A 68 20.91 -40.39 -30.11
N HIS A 69 20.54 -39.51 -31.04
CA HIS A 69 19.19 -39.38 -31.59
C HIS A 69 18.78 -40.62 -32.38
N PRO A 70 17.53 -41.09 -32.22
CA PRO A 70 16.79 -41.71 -33.30
C PRO A 70 15.66 -40.77 -33.75
N VAL A 71 15.82 -40.24 -34.96
CA VAL A 71 14.75 -39.61 -35.75
C VAL A 71 13.67 -40.67 -35.98
N LYS A 72 12.50 -40.49 -35.35
CA LYS A 72 11.26 -41.09 -35.82
C LYS A 72 10.41 -39.99 -36.43
N ARG A 73 10.38 -40.02 -37.76
CA ARG A 73 9.43 -39.35 -38.64
C ARG A 73 8.10 -40.08 -38.48
N GLU A 74 7.14 -39.46 -37.81
CA GLU A 74 5.74 -39.90 -37.85
C GLU A 74 4.98 -38.95 -38.79
N GLU A 75 4.19 -39.57 -39.64
CA GLU A 75 3.56 -39.02 -40.82
C GLU A 75 2.31 -38.22 -40.45
N GLU A 76 2.14 -37.10 -41.14
CA GLU A 76 0.96 -36.24 -41.18
C GLU A 76 -0.29 -37.04 -41.59
N GLU A 77 -1.29 -37.08 -40.72
CA GLU A 77 -2.67 -37.39 -41.10
C GLU A 77 -3.49 -36.10 -40.99
N GLY A 78 -3.87 -35.57 -42.15
CA GLY A 78 -4.55 -34.28 -42.26
C GLY A 78 -6.04 -34.38 -41.98
N ASP A 79 -6.47 -33.76 -40.88
CA ASP A 79 -7.89 -33.55 -40.61
C ASP A 79 -8.44 -32.41 -41.47
N GLN A 80 -9.35 -32.79 -42.37
CA GLN A 80 -10.17 -31.87 -43.17
C GLN A 80 -11.20 -31.20 -42.25
N ILE A 81 -10.93 -29.95 -41.86
CA ILE A 81 -11.93 -29.08 -41.26
C ILE A 81 -12.90 -28.57 -42.34
N GLU A 82 -14.09 -29.15 -42.33
CA GLU A 82 -15.28 -28.77 -43.09
C GLU A 82 -15.67 -27.32 -42.74
N ARG A 83 -15.58 -26.43 -43.74
CA ARG A 83 -15.99 -25.03 -43.61
C ARG A 83 -17.51 -24.95 -43.48
N THR A 84 -17.99 -24.62 -42.29
CA THR A 84 -19.37 -24.24 -42.04
C THR A 84 -19.58 -22.77 -42.45
N ASP A 85 -20.37 -22.54 -43.50
CA ASP A 85 -20.79 -21.21 -43.94
C ASP A 85 -21.70 -20.57 -42.89
N LEU A 86 -21.23 -19.50 -42.25
CA LEU A 86 -22.04 -18.65 -41.37
C LEU A 86 -22.73 -17.54 -42.18
N PRO A 87 -24.01 -17.21 -41.88
CA PRO A 87 -24.77 -16.23 -42.63
C PRO A 87 -24.30 -14.78 -42.39
N PRO A 88 -24.67 -13.84 -43.28
CA PRO A 88 -24.17 -12.47 -43.26
C PRO A 88 -24.64 -11.72 -42.01
N ARG A 89 -23.68 -11.18 -41.26
CA ARG A 89 -23.93 -10.33 -40.09
C ARG A 89 -24.27 -8.91 -40.56
N THR A 90 -25.51 -8.50 -40.34
CA THR A 90 -26.04 -7.15 -40.59
C THR A 90 -25.32 -6.13 -39.69
N PRO A 91 -24.98 -4.93 -40.20
CA PRO A 91 -24.37 -3.87 -39.39
C PRO A 91 -25.42 -3.25 -38.45
N ALA A 92 -25.19 -3.36 -37.14
CA ALA A 92 -25.96 -2.64 -36.14
C ALA A 92 -25.44 -1.20 -36.00
N SER A 93 -26.38 -0.26 -35.93
CA SER A 93 -26.17 1.18 -35.77
C SER A 93 -25.46 1.55 -34.45
N PRO A 94 -24.86 2.75 -34.36
CA PRO A 94 -24.19 3.22 -33.16
C PRO A 94 -25.22 3.46 -32.05
N VAL A 95 -25.05 2.78 -30.92
CA VAL A 95 -25.72 3.10 -29.66
C VAL A 95 -24.95 4.25 -29.04
N GLU A 96 -25.58 5.41 -28.91
CA GLU A 96 -25.09 6.50 -28.06
C GLU A 96 -25.16 6.01 -26.61
N ARG A 97 -24.01 5.97 -25.93
CA ARG A 97 -23.94 5.77 -24.48
C ARG A 97 -24.10 7.13 -23.85
N ASP A 98 -25.18 7.31 -23.09
CA ASP A 98 -25.25 8.33 -22.05
C ASP A 98 -24.18 8.00 -20.99
N GLU A 99 -23.26 8.95 -20.79
CA GLU A 99 -22.25 8.93 -19.75
C GLU A 99 -22.83 9.62 -18.51
N GLU A 100 -23.33 8.81 -17.58
CA GLU A 100 -23.83 9.26 -16.27
C GLU A 100 -22.81 8.87 -15.20
N ASP A 101 -21.67 9.56 -15.18
CA ASP A 101 -20.64 9.43 -14.15
C ASP A 101 -20.91 10.39 -12.99
N ASP A 102 -21.80 9.97 -12.07
CA ASP A 102 -21.93 10.55 -10.73
C ASP A 102 -20.76 10.07 -9.85
N ILE A 103 -19.61 10.73 -9.99
CA ILE A 103 -18.45 10.51 -9.13
C ILE A 103 -18.62 11.34 -7.85
N ASN A 104 -19.40 10.83 -6.89
CA ASN A 104 -19.41 11.32 -5.51
C ASN A 104 -18.04 11.04 -4.86
N SER A 105 -17.07 11.91 -5.13
CA SER A 105 -15.73 11.87 -4.54
C SER A 105 -15.82 12.43 -3.13
N GLU A 106 -16.18 11.57 -2.17
CA GLU A 106 -15.99 11.85 -0.75
C GLU A 106 -14.47 11.94 -0.49
N GLU A 107 -13.93 13.15 -0.55
CA GLU A 107 -12.58 13.46 -0.06
C GLU A 107 -12.52 13.13 1.42
N GLU A 108 -12.02 11.94 1.72
CA GLU A 108 -11.60 11.51 3.05
C GLU A 108 -10.46 12.45 3.50
N MET A 109 -10.81 13.47 4.28
CA MET A 109 -9.85 14.34 4.94
C MET A 109 -8.99 13.49 5.88
N ASP A 110 -7.78 13.16 5.43
CA ASP A 110 -6.70 12.68 6.28
C ASP A 110 -6.43 13.71 7.37
N LEU A 111 -7.01 13.48 8.55
CA LEU A 111 -6.64 14.18 9.77
C LEU A 111 -5.24 13.71 10.15
N ASP A 112 -4.24 14.44 9.66
CA ASP A 112 -2.85 14.33 10.09
C ASP A 112 -2.79 14.37 11.62
N ASP A 113 -2.51 13.19 12.17
CA ASP A 113 -2.32 12.94 13.58
C ASP A 113 -1.09 13.75 14.02
N GLN A 114 -1.36 14.73 14.88
CA GLN A 114 -0.42 15.66 15.46
C GLN A 114 0.80 14.91 16.01
N ASN A 115 1.91 15.00 15.28
CA ASN A 115 3.23 14.57 15.71
C ASN A 115 3.68 15.45 16.88
N LYS A 116 3.17 15.15 18.08
CA LYS A 116 3.58 15.76 19.34
C LYS A 116 4.94 15.16 19.71
N ILE A 117 5.99 15.78 19.20
CA ILE A 117 7.37 15.62 19.64
C ILE A 117 7.44 15.84 21.17
N TYR A 118 7.52 14.74 21.91
CA TYR A 118 8.02 14.74 23.30
C TYR A 118 9.53 14.93 23.24
N ALA A 119 9.97 16.18 23.32
CA ALA A 119 11.34 16.50 23.68
C ALA A 119 11.46 16.40 25.21
N ASP A 120 11.75 15.19 25.71
CA ASP A 120 12.30 14.98 27.05
C ASP A 120 13.13 13.69 27.06
N SER A 121 14.44 13.84 26.83
CA SER A 121 15.42 12.84 27.27
C SER A 121 16.73 13.54 27.63
N ALA A 122 16.66 14.34 28.70
CA ALA A 122 17.83 14.72 29.47
C ALA A 122 18.07 13.63 30.53
N CYS A 123 18.91 12.65 30.19
CA CYS A 123 19.45 11.70 31.15
C CYS A 123 20.98 11.71 31.07
N ALA A 124 21.60 12.29 32.10
CA ALA A 124 22.60 11.66 32.96
C ALA A 124 23.70 12.65 33.37
N ASN A 125 23.64 13.07 34.64
CA ASN A 125 24.79 13.56 35.39
C ASN A 125 25.85 12.46 35.44
N VAL A 126 27.03 12.74 34.90
CA VAL A 126 28.26 11.96 35.13
C VAL A 126 29.05 12.68 36.20
N PRO A 127 29.35 12.07 37.36
CA PRO A 127 30.29 12.66 38.31
C PRO A 127 31.72 12.49 37.81
N GLU A 128 32.49 13.56 37.92
CA GLU A 128 33.95 13.60 37.79
C GLU A 128 34.60 12.52 38.65
N GLY A 129 35.44 11.70 38.01
CA GLY A 129 36.30 10.73 38.66
C GLY A 129 37.70 10.82 38.07
N GLU A 130 38.62 11.31 38.89
CA GLU A 130 40.02 11.59 38.63
C GLU A 130 40.84 10.40 38.12
N GLU A 131 41.84 10.75 37.30
CA GLU A 131 43.19 10.19 37.17
C GLU A 131 43.40 8.66 37.16
N ARG A 132 44.04 8.19 36.09
CA ARG A 132 45.41 7.65 36.20
C ARG A 132 46.11 7.53 34.85
N ILE A 133 47.29 8.14 34.83
CA ILE A 133 48.32 8.13 33.79
C ILE A 133 48.82 6.70 33.53
N ARG A 134 48.95 6.32 32.25
CA ARG A 134 50.08 5.50 31.79
C ARG A 134 50.46 5.78 30.32
N PRO A 135 51.75 6.09 30.04
CA PRO A 135 52.26 6.40 28.71
C PRO A 135 52.86 5.16 28.01
N GLY A 136 52.77 5.09 26.69
CA GLY A 136 53.45 4.05 25.91
C GLY A 136 53.21 4.08 24.40
N CYS A 137 54.09 4.79 23.69
CA CYS A 137 54.56 4.63 22.31
C CYS A 137 53.89 3.58 21.38
N SER A 138 53.51 4.02 20.16
CA SER A 138 54.18 3.53 18.95
C SER A 138 53.96 4.45 17.75
N THR A 139 55.06 4.98 17.26
CA THR A 139 55.28 5.71 16.03
C THR A 139 54.95 4.84 14.81
N HIS A 140 54.12 5.32 13.89
CA HIS A 140 54.24 4.92 12.49
C HIS A 140 54.03 6.09 11.54
N LYS A 141 55.13 6.42 10.85
CA LYS A 141 55.24 7.24 9.63
C LYS A 141 54.09 6.87 8.67
N GLY A 142 53.30 7.78 8.12
CA GLY A 142 53.69 8.96 7.35
C GLY A 142 53.80 8.55 5.88
N LEU A 143 52.83 8.93 5.04
CA LEU A 143 52.89 9.12 3.58
C LEU A 143 51.54 9.73 3.07
N PRO A 144 51.48 10.36 1.89
CA PRO A 144 51.04 11.75 1.75
C PRO A 144 49.63 11.97 1.17
N VAL A 145 49.07 13.12 1.53
CA VAL A 145 47.97 13.85 0.88
C VAL A 145 48.54 14.54 -0.37
N PRO A 146 47.87 14.46 -1.54
CA PRO A 146 47.03 15.59 -1.95
C PRO A 146 45.80 15.19 -2.79
N ASN A 147 44.63 15.76 -2.47
CA ASN A 147 43.95 16.56 -3.48
C ASN A 147 42.92 17.50 -2.85
N GLU A 148 43.15 18.79 -3.11
CA GLU A 148 42.21 19.88 -2.95
C GLU A 148 41.02 19.66 -3.89
N GLY A 149 39.82 19.88 -3.37
CA GLY A 149 38.59 19.69 -4.13
C GLY A 149 37.39 20.30 -3.42
N VAL A 150 37.37 21.63 -3.38
CA VAL A 150 36.18 22.49 -3.37
C VAL A 150 35.13 22.18 -2.30
N LEU A 151 35.32 22.84 -1.15
CA LEU A 151 34.30 23.09 -0.15
C LEU A 151 33.31 24.12 -0.74
N MET A 152 32.14 23.68 -1.19
CA MET A 152 31.01 24.58 -1.44
C MET A 152 30.36 24.91 -0.09
N GLU A 153 30.65 26.12 0.42
CA GLU A 153 29.85 26.76 1.45
C GLU A 153 28.44 27.02 0.86
N SER A 154 27.47 26.20 1.24
CA SER A 154 26.07 26.56 1.06
C SER A 154 25.72 27.63 2.09
N GLN A 155 25.56 28.85 1.62
CA GLN A 155 25.03 29.96 2.40
C GLN A 155 23.59 29.63 2.82
N GLU A 156 23.36 29.62 4.12
CA GLU A 156 22.03 29.64 4.73
C GLU A 156 21.39 31.00 4.43
N SER A 157 20.40 31.02 3.52
CA SER A 157 19.47 32.13 3.36
C SER A 157 18.27 31.90 4.25
N GLU A 158 18.26 32.56 5.40
CA GLU A 158 17.08 32.75 6.25
C GLU A 158 16.08 33.66 5.52
N ASP A 159 15.14 33.06 4.80
CA ASP A 159 13.97 33.79 4.30
C ASP A 159 12.76 33.49 5.17
N VAL A 160 12.44 34.49 6.00
CA VAL A 160 11.21 34.61 6.78
C VAL A 160 10.10 35.07 5.83
N TYR A 161 9.16 34.19 5.52
CA TYR A 161 7.91 34.56 4.87
C TYR A 161 6.75 34.36 5.83
N GLU A 162 6.31 35.45 6.45
CA GLU A 162 4.96 35.59 6.97
C GLU A 162 4.01 35.66 5.76
N SER A 163 3.14 34.67 5.60
CA SER A 163 2.08 34.70 4.59
C SER A 163 0.74 34.60 5.29
N ASP A 164 0.13 35.77 5.40
CA ASP A 164 -1.19 36.03 5.93
C ASP A 164 -2.30 35.30 5.15
N GLU A 165 -3.24 34.75 5.91
CA GLU A 165 -4.68 34.95 5.77
C GLU A 165 -5.22 35.12 4.32
N ASP A 166 -5.92 34.12 3.78
CA ASP A 166 -7.21 34.47 3.17
C ASP A 166 -8.22 33.32 3.13
N THR A 167 -9.37 33.63 3.71
CA THR A 167 -10.45 32.72 4.07
C THR A 167 -11.53 32.82 2.99
N GLY A 168 -11.33 32.13 1.87
CA GLY A 168 -12.26 32.13 0.74
C GLY A 168 -13.39 31.11 0.88
N SER A 169 -14.38 31.39 1.72
CA SER A 169 -15.60 30.60 1.88
C SER A 169 -16.54 30.82 0.68
N MET A 170 -16.45 29.99 -0.37
CA MET A 170 -17.36 30.02 -1.51
C MET A 170 -18.60 29.15 -1.23
N SER A 171 -19.69 29.82 -0.83
CA SER A 171 -21.03 29.27 -0.73
C SER A 171 -21.71 29.35 -2.10
N PHE A 172 -21.87 28.21 -2.78
CA PHE A 172 -22.78 28.11 -3.92
C PHE A 172 -24.10 27.51 -3.48
N GLY A 173 -25.13 28.37 -3.47
CA GLY A 173 -26.52 27.95 -3.50
C GLY A 173 -27.02 27.79 -4.95
N ASN A 174 -28.25 27.28 -5.04
CA ASN A 174 -29.10 27.05 -6.21
C ASN A 174 -28.90 25.67 -6.86
N GLU A 175 -29.93 24.97 -7.36
CA GLU A 175 -31.35 25.27 -7.50
C GLU A 175 -32.09 23.93 -7.63
N VAL A 176 -33.31 23.89 -7.11
CA VAL A 176 -34.30 22.83 -7.33
C VAL A 176 -34.60 22.70 -8.81
N SER A 177 -34.34 21.53 -9.40
CA SER A 177 -34.92 21.12 -10.68
C SER A 177 -35.80 19.88 -10.49
N SER A 178 -37.03 20.04 -10.92
CA SER A 178 -38.16 19.13 -10.81
C SER A 178 -38.32 18.34 -12.11
N GLY A 179 -38.55 17.03 -12.00
CA GLY A 179 -39.36 16.29 -12.96
C GLY A 179 -38.70 15.08 -13.61
N GLY A 180 -39.38 13.93 -13.50
CA GLY A 180 -39.12 12.76 -14.34
C GLY A 180 -39.40 11.43 -13.63
N GLU A 181 -40.66 11.12 -13.33
CA GLU A 181 -41.07 9.75 -12.96
C GLU A 181 -40.98 8.88 -14.21
N ILE A 182 -40.04 7.92 -14.23
CA ILE A 182 -39.98 6.87 -15.25
C ILE A 182 -40.17 5.54 -14.51
N ASP A 183 -41.34 4.95 -14.73
CA ASP A 183 -41.69 3.59 -14.31
C ASP A 183 -40.75 2.60 -15.01
N HIS A 184 -39.79 2.05 -14.26
CA HIS A 184 -38.91 1.00 -14.75
C HIS A 184 -39.57 -0.35 -14.49
N GLU A 185 -40.01 -1.01 -15.56
CA GLU A 185 -40.60 -2.35 -15.52
C GLU A 185 -39.59 -3.38 -14.99
N ASP A 186 -40.08 -4.22 -14.08
CA ASP A 186 -39.44 -5.41 -13.51
C ASP A 186 -38.98 -6.36 -14.63
N SER A 187 -37.66 -6.45 -14.83
CA SER A 187 -37.04 -7.51 -15.62
C SER A 187 -36.38 -8.51 -14.68
N ASP A 188 -37.15 -9.54 -14.31
CA ASP A 188 -36.70 -10.75 -13.61
C ASP A 188 -35.70 -11.53 -14.50
N MET A 189 -34.43 -11.14 -14.45
CA MET A 189 -33.35 -11.97 -14.97
C MET A 189 -32.93 -12.99 -13.91
N PRO A 190 -32.94 -14.30 -14.21
CA PRO A 190 -32.61 -15.35 -13.25
C PRO A 190 -31.16 -15.18 -12.76
N GLY A 191 -31.04 -14.96 -11.45
CA GLY A 191 -29.80 -14.66 -10.75
C GLY A 191 -28.67 -15.64 -11.04
N THR A 192 -27.63 -15.12 -11.68
CA THR A 192 -26.30 -15.71 -11.66
C THR A 192 -25.78 -15.52 -10.24
N SER A 193 -26.05 -16.51 -9.40
CA SER A 193 -25.64 -16.52 -8.00
C SER A 193 -24.15 -16.81 -7.95
N ASP A 194 -23.34 -15.79 -8.21
CA ASP A 194 -21.91 -15.83 -7.97
C ASP A 194 -21.70 -16.09 -6.48
N SER A 195 -21.41 -17.36 -6.18
CA SER A 195 -21.07 -17.86 -4.85
C SER A 195 -19.83 -17.13 -4.35
N ALA A 196 -20.04 -15.98 -3.73
CA ALA A 196 -19.00 -15.21 -3.07
C ALA A 196 -18.42 -16.08 -1.96
N ASN A 197 -17.26 -16.67 -2.22
CA ASN A 197 -16.56 -17.55 -1.30
C ASN A 197 -16.41 -16.88 0.09
N PRO A 198 -17.12 -17.34 1.13
CA PRO A 198 -17.13 -16.69 2.45
C PRO A 198 -15.78 -16.82 3.19
N SER A 199 -14.80 -17.50 2.58
CA SER A 199 -13.44 -17.65 3.11
C SER A 199 -12.56 -16.43 2.84
N ALA A 200 -12.72 -15.74 1.70
CA ALA A 200 -11.87 -14.60 1.34
C ALA A 200 -12.13 -13.37 2.21
N THR A 201 -13.39 -13.11 2.56
CA THR A 201 -13.81 -11.97 3.37
C THR A 201 -13.33 -12.04 4.82
N LYS A 202 -13.17 -13.26 5.38
CA LYS A 202 -12.66 -13.43 6.76
C LYS A 202 -11.18 -13.07 6.90
N LYS A 203 -10.37 -13.33 5.86
CA LYS A 203 -8.92 -13.04 5.87
C LYS A 203 -8.63 -11.53 5.81
N ALA A 204 -9.41 -10.78 5.03
CA ALA A 204 -9.25 -9.32 4.94
C ALA A 204 -9.54 -8.62 6.28
N ASN A 205 -10.48 -9.16 7.07
CA ASN A 205 -10.86 -8.57 8.35
C ASN A 205 -9.83 -8.82 9.46
N SER A 206 -9.18 -10.00 9.49
CA SER A 206 -8.18 -10.30 10.52
C SER A 206 -6.95 -9.40 10.39
N GLU A 207 -6.54 -9.06 9.17
CA GLU A 207 -5.40 -8.18 8.95
C GLU A 207 -5.67 -6.74 9.40
N ARG A 208 -6.86 -6.19 9.14
CA ARG A 208 -7.26 -4.85 9.59
C ARG A 208 -7.30 -4.71 11.12
N LEU A 209 -7.34 -5.82 11.83
CA LEU A 209 -7.36 -5.87 13.28
C LEU A 209 -6.01 -6.24 13.88
N ALA A 210 -5.05 -6.71 13.09
CA ALA A 210 -3.77 -7.17 13.63
C ALA A 210 -3.02 -6.00 14.28
N ILE A 211 -2.51 -6.23 15.49
CA ILE A 211 -1.66 -5.29 16.23
C ILE A 211 -0.26 -5.86 16.22
N TRP A 212 0.65 -5.14 15.57
CA TRP A 212 2.03 -5.54 15.40
C TRP A 212 2.95 -4.64 16.21
N LYS A 213 4.04 -5.19 16.74
CA LYS A 213 5.11 -4.42 17.37
C LYS A 213 6.34 -4.46 16.48
N CYS A 214 6.85 -3.30 16.10
CA CYS A 214 8.10 -3.23 15.37
C CYS A 214 9.25 -3.70 16.28
N VAL A 215 10.03 -4.67 15.82
CA VAL A 215 11.15 -5.23 16.60
C VAL A 215 12.31 -4.24 16.73
N LYS A 216 12.50 -3.35 15.74
CA LYS A 216 13.60 -2.35 15.76
C LYS A 216 13.36 -1.21 16.74
N CYS A 217 12.16 -0.63 16.75
CA CYS A 217 11.86 0.56 17.58
C CYS A 217 10.81 0.34 18.67
N GLY A 218 10.16 -0.83 18.72
CA GLY A 218 9.13 -1.13 19.70
C GLY A 218 7.77 -0.46 19.48
N LYS A 219 7.62 0.37 18.42
CA LYS A 219 6.35 1.05 18.09
C LYS A 219 5.26 0.03 17.77
N ILE A 220 4.08 0.25 18.35
CA ILE A 220 2.89 -0.55 18.08
C ILE A 220 2.19 0.03 16.84
N ILE A 221 2.04 -0.79 15.81
CA ILE A 221 1.36 -0.45 14.55
C ILE A 221 0.08 -1.29 14.47
N ARG A 222 -1.04 -0.65 14.14
CA ARG A 222 -2.34 -1.29 14.09
C ARG A 222 -2.86 -1.37 12.66
N GLY A 223 -3.51 -2.49 12.36
CA GLY A 223 -4.31 -2.68 11.17
C GLY A 223 -3.54 -3.10 9.94
N ALA A 224 -4.01 -2.61 8.79
CA ALA A 224 -3.64 -3.14 7.49
C ALA A 224 -2.15 -2.96 7.15
N TRP A 225 -1.70 -3.76 6.18
CA TRP A 225 -0.32 -3.76 5.67
C TRP A 225 0.23 -2.37 5.38
N TYR A 226 -0.55 -1.46 4.77
CA TYR A 226 -0.08 -0.12 4.41
C TYR A 226 0.49 0.68 5.60
N ASN A 227 -0.04 0.48 6.82
CA ASN A 227 0.50 1.12 8.03
C ASN A 227 1.88 0.58 8.41
N ARG A 228 2.09 -0.74 8.25
CA ARG A 228 3.38 -1.39 8.46
C ARG A 228 4.37 -0.95 7.38
N GLN A 229 3.93 -0.87 6.14
CA GLN A 229 4.71 -0.39 5.01
C GLN A 229 5.23 1.02 5.26
N HIS A 230 4.37 2.01 5.55
CA HIS A 230 4.81 3.39 5.86
C HIS A 230 5.80 3.43 7.03
N HIS A 231 5.60 2.56 8.03
CA HIS A 231 6.54 2.45 9.13
C HIS A 231 7.91 1.91 8.68
N ILE A 232 7.95 0.89 7.82
CA ILE A 232 9.19 0.35 7.24
C ILE A 232 9.87 1.42 6.37
N GLU A 233 9.12 2.17 5.56
CA GLU A 233 9.64 3.26 4.72
C GLU A 233 10.43 4.28 5.56
N SER A 234 9.92 4.63 6.74
CA SER A 234 10.62 5.53 7.66
C SER A 234 11.94 4.96 8.22
N HIS A 235 12.02 3.63 8.36
CA HIS A 235 13.19 2.95 8.90
C HIS A 235 14.29 2.68 7.87
N GLU A 236 13.89 2.43 6.63
CA GLU A 236 14.79 2.14 5.50
C GLU A 236 15.01 3.38 4.61
N ILE A 237 14.44 4.53 4.97
CA ILE A 237 14.54 5.81 4.24
C ILE A 237 14.09 5.62 2.78
N LEU A 238 13.05 4.80 2.59
CA LEU A 238 12.46 4.59 1.27
C LEU A 238 11.65 5.84 0.93
N ARG A 239 12.08 6.55 -0.11
CA ARG A 239 11.51 7.83 -0.52
C ARG A 239 11.41 7.90 -2.04
N LEU A 240 10.48 8.72 -2.51
CA LEU A 240 10.25 9.00 -3.91
C LEU A 240 11.09 10.20 -4.34
N PHE A 241 11.68 10.10 -5.52
CA PHE A 241 12.20 11.25 -6.24
C PHE A 241 11.02 12.01 -6.87
N CYS A 242 11.00 13.33 -6.73
CA CYS A 242 10.04 14.16 -7.44
C CYS A 242 10.20 13.96 -8.96
N PRO A 243 9.13 13.68 -9.71
CA PRO A 243 9.25 13.43 -11.14
C PRO A 243 9.37 14.72 -11.97
N VAL A 244 9.05 15.88 -11.38
CA VAL A 244 9.10 17.17 -12.07
C VAL A 244 10.54 17.46 -12.47
N ALA A 245 10.74 17.84 -13.73
CA ALA A 245 12.06 18.15 -14.26
C ALA A 245 12.78 19.18 -13.37
N GLU A 246 14.08 18.96 -13.14
CA GLU A 246 14.95 19.81 -12.33
C GLU A 246 14.68 19.79 -10.80
N CYS A 247 13.61 19.13 -10.35
CA CYS A 247 13.39 18.93 -8.92
C CYS A 247 14.18 17.74 -8.38
N SER A 248 15.21 18.00 -7.58
CA SER A 248 16.01 16.95 -6.93
C SER A 248 15.44 16.50 -5.57
N ALA A 249 14.21 16.91 -5.23
CA ALA A 249 13.63 16.61 -3.94
C ALA A 249 13.35 15.11 -3.78
N VAL A 250 13.61 14.61 -2.57
CA VAL A 250 13.38 13.22 -2.19
C VAL A 250 12.38 13.20 -1.02
N VAL A 251 11.14 12.82 -1.32
CA VAL A 251 9.99 12.98 -0.44
C VAL A 251 9.39 11.64 -0.01
N ALA A 252 8.77 11.60 1.16
CA ALA A 252 7.99 10.44 1.56
C ALA A 252 6.77 10.26 0.65
N SER A 253 6.33 9.02 0.47
CA SER A 253 5.19 8.65 -0.38
C SER A 253 3.92 9.45 -0.04
N THR A 254 3.61 9.55 1.26
CA THR A 254 2.46 10.30 1.80
C THR A 254 2.56 11.81 1.62
N LEU A 255 3.78 12.35 1.42
CA LEU A 255 4.01 13.79 1.30
C LEU A 255 4.15 14.26 -0.15
N LEU A 256 4.12 13.35 -1.12
CA LEU A 256 4.30 13.69 -2.52
C LEU A 256 3.24 14.68 -3.02
N SER A 257 1.95 14.44 -2.73
CA SER A 257 0.87 15.34 -3.17
C SER A 257 1.03 16.75 -2.61
N ARG A 258 1.44 16.86 -1.34
CA ARG A 258 1.71 18.16 -0.69
C ARG A 258 2.92 18.85 -1.31
N HIS A 259 4.01 18.11 -1.55
CA HIS A 259 5.21 18.61 -2.24
C HIS A 259 4.89 19.15 -3.64
N LEU A 260 4.16 18.39 -4.46
CA LEU A 260 3.74 18.82 -5.79
C LEU A 260 2.91 20.11 -5.73
N LYS A 261 1.99 20.20 -4.76
CA LYS A 261 1.14 21.38 -4.60
C LYS A 261 1.93 22.62 -4.17
N MET A 262 2.85 22.49 -3.21
CA MET A 262 3.56 23.63 -2.64
C MET A 262 4.75 24.08 -3.49
N ASP A 263 5.56 23.13 -3.96
CA ASP A 263 6.83 23.45 -4.59
C ASP A 263 6.72 23.61 -6.12
N HIS A 264 5.67 23.02 -6.72
CA HIS A 264 5.46 23.03 -8.18
C HIS A 264 4.12 23.62 -8.60
N ASN A 265 3.28 24.06 -7.65
CA ASN A 265 1.91 24.53 -7.90
C ASN A 265 1.11 23.58 -8.80
N THR A 266 1.34 22.27 -8.67
CA THR A 266 0.72 21.24 -9.50
C THR A 266 0.10 20.16 -8.62
N THR A 267 -0.77 19.34 -9.20
CA THR A 267 -1.32 18.15 -8.53
C THR A 267 -0.97 16.92 -9.35
N ARG A 268 -1.15 15.74 -8.75
CA ARG A 268 -0.81 14.48 -9.40
C ARG A 268 -1.56 14.25 -10.72
N SER A 269 -2.77 14.79 -10.87
CA SER A 269 -3.59 14.67 -12.09
C SER A 269 -3.06 15.52 -13.25
N PHE A 270 -2.24 16.54 -12.99
CA PHE A 270 -1.64 17.39 -14.01
C PHE A 270 -0.25 16.93 -14.46
N LEU A 271 0.26 15.84 -13.88
CA LEU A 271 1.53 15.26 -14.31
C LEU A 271 1.40 14.66 -15.71
N THR A 272 2.48 14.70 -16.46
CA THR A 272 2.55 13.99 -17.75
C THR A 272 2.45 12.48 -17.53
N LEU A 273 1.98 11.75 -18.55
CA LEU A 273 1.91 10.28 -18.50
C LEU A 273 3.27 9.63 -18.14
N LYS A 274 4.37 10.25 -18.58
CA LYS A 274 5.72 9.79 -18.26
C LYS A 274 6.04 9.97 -16.77
N GLU A 275 5.81 11.15 -16.21
CA GLU A 275 6.05 11.44 -14.78
C GLU A 275 5.20 10.57 -13.86
N ASP A 276 3.93 10.37 -14.19
CA ASP A 276 3.07 9.48 -13.40
C ASP A 276 3.49 8.00 -13.51
N SER A 277 3.95 7.56 -14.69
CA SER A 277 4.54 6.22 -14.84
C SER A 277 5.82 6.05 -14.00
N ASP A 278 6.63 7.09 -13.89
CA ASP A 278 7.83 7.11 -13.06
C ASP A 278 7.50 7.04 -11.57
N ILE A 279 6.50 7.80 -11.09
CA ILE A 279 5.99 7.68 -9.71
C ILE A 279 5.49 6.27 -9.44
N ARG A 280 4.66 5.70 -10.33
CA ARG A 280 4.09 4.35 -10.14
C ARG A 280 5.19 3.29 -10.00
N ARG A 281 6.20 3.34 -10.86
CA ARG A 281 7.36 2.44 -10.80
C ARG A 281 8.13 2.58 -9.48
N GLN A 282 8.36 3.81 -9.02
CA GLN A 282 9.04 4.04 -7.75
C GLN A 282 8.22 3.53 -6.55
N LEU A 283 6.90 3.76 -6.54
CA LEU A 283 6.00 3.23 -5.51
C LEU A 283 6.01 1.69 -5.48
N GLU A 284 6.02 1.04 -6.63
CA GLU A 284 6.11 -0.43 -6.72
C GLU A 284 7.45 -0.94 -6.18
N GLN A 285 8.57 -0.28 -6.51
CA GLN A 285 9.88 -0.61 -5.95
C GLN A 285 9.93 -0.43 -4.43
N ILE A 286 9.31 0.63 -3.90
CA ILE A 286 9.22 0.86 -2.45
C ILE A 286 8.38 -0.22 -1.79
N SER A 287 7.21 -0.55 -2.36
CA SER A 287 6.33 -1.61 -1.86
C SER A 287 7.05 -2.96 -1.83
N GLN A 288 7.75 -3.31 -2.91
CA GLN A 288 8.55 -4.54 -3.00
C GLN A 288 9.64 -4.60 -1.92
N LYS A 289 10.43 -3.52 -1.77
CA LYS A 289 11.46 -3.44 -0.72
C LYS A 289 10.85 -3.51 0.69
N ALA A 290 9.69 -2.91 0.90
CA ALA A 290 9.00 -2.96 2.17
C ALA A 290 8.53 -4.38 2.50
N MET A 291 8.00 -5.12 1.52
CA MET A 291 7.64 -6.54 1.68
C MET A 291 8.87 -7.40 2.04
N GLU A 292 10.00 -7.20 1.36
CA GLU A 292 11.26 -7.90 1.68
C GLU A 292 11.74 -7.59 3.11
N CYS A 293 11.48 -6.38 3.59
CA CYS A 293 11.79 -5.96 4.95
C CYS A 293 10.74 -6.38 5.98
N GLU A 294 9.56 -6.87 5.60
CA GLU A 294 8.48 -7.16 6.56
C GLU A 294 8.96 -8.12 7.64
N MET A 295 9.59 -9.24 7.26
CA MET A 295 10.05 -10.26 8.21
C MET A 295 11.16 -9.77 9.16
N LYS A 296 11.89 -8.70 8.78
CA LYS A 296 12.92 -8.07 9.61
C LYS A 296 12.31 -7.18 10.70
N TYR A 297 11.24 -6.47 10.39
CA TYR A 297 10.61 -5.50 11.29
C TYR A 297 9.42 -6.06 12.05
N PHE A 298 8.68 -6.97 11.41
CA PHE A 298 7.43 -7.56 11.86
C PHE A 298 7.42 -9.09 11.63
N PRO A 299 8.36 -9.84 12.24
CA PRO A 299 8.30 -11.29 12.21
C PRO A 299 6.99 -11.79 12.84
N PRO A 300 6.53 -13.02 12.55
CA PRO A 300 5.30 -13.56 13.14
C PRO A 300 5.26 -13.51 14.68
N SER A 301 6.43 -13.57 15.34
CA SER A 301 6.56 -13.44 16.80
C SER A 301 6.30 -12.03 17.34
N SER A 302 6.24 -11.01 16.48
CA SER A 302 5.96 -9.62 16.86
C SER A 302 4.49 -9.23 16.73
N LEU A 303 3.64 -10.15 16.24
CA LEU A 303 2.20 -10.02 16.34
C LEU A 303 1.82 -10.07 17.83
N VAL A 304 1.34 -8.94 18.35
CA VAL A 304 1.02 -8.80 19.78
C VAL A 304 -0.34 -9.41 20.07
N SER A 305 -1.33 -9.03 19.28
CA SER A 305 -2.71 -9.50 19.38
C SER A 305 -3.46 -9.10 18.12
N PHE A 306 -4.67 -9.63 17.98
CA PHE A 306 -5.67 -8.94 17.19
C PHE A 306 -6.31 -7.92 18.12
N ALA A 307 -6.44 -6.68 17.66
CA ALA A 307 -7.43 -5.78 18.22
C ALA A 307 -8.70 -6.61 18.21
N GLU A 308 -9.19 -6.97 19.40
CA GLU A 308 -10.56 -7.41 19.49
C GLU A 308 -11.31 -6.35 18.70
N THR A 309 -12.05 -6.76 17.68
CA THR A 309 -13.28 -6.05 17.35
C THR A 309 -14.00 -6.03 18.67
N SER A 310 -13.68 -5.04 19.52
CA SER A 310 -14.40 -4.63 20.69
C SER A 310 -15.73 -4.33 20.07
N GLY A 311 -16.58 -5.36 20.01
CA GLY A 311 -17.47 -5.57 18.87
C GLY A 311 -18.42 -4.43 18.91
N ARG A 312 -18.13 -3.38 18.10
CA ARG A 312 -18.30 -1.97 18.50
C ARG A 312 -19.05 -1.93 19.82
N ILE A 313 -18.39 -2.02 20.99
CA ILE A 313 -19.13 -1.82 22.26
C ILE A 313 -19.81 -0.50 21.98
N SER A 314 -21.12 -0.53 21.75
CA SER A 314 -21.75 0.55 21.02
C SER A 314 -21.67 1.69 22.01
N VAL A 315 -20.67 2.55 21.81
CA VAL A 315 -20.24 3.49 22.84
C VAL A 315 -21.37 4.46 22.82
N ASN A 316 -22.30 4.26 23.77
CA ASN A 316 -23.68 4.68 23.60
C ASN A 316 -23.69 6.09 23.04
N THR A 317 -24.24 6.18 21.82
CA THR A 317 -24.56 7.37 21.04
C THR A 317 -24.89 8.62 21.86
N ALA A 318 -25.63 8.33 22.93
CA ALA A 318 -26.31 9.27 23.76
C ALA A 318 -25.44 9.76 24.92
N CYS A 319 -25.59 11.04 25.22
CA CYS A 319 -25.13 11.61 26.47
C CYS A 319 -25.85 10.95 27.65
N ARG A 320 -25.09 10.40 28.61
CA ARG A 320 -25.68 9.75 29.80
C ARG A 320 -26.49 10.71 30.68
N LYS A 321 -26.25 12.03 30.59
CA LYS A 321 -26.90 13.03 31.44
C LYS A 321 -28.25 13.49 30.89
N CYS A 322 -28.37 13.65 29.57
CA CYS A 322 -29.59 14.19 28.96
C CYS A 322 -30.19 13.32 27.86
N GLY A 323 -29.58 12.19 27.51
CA GLY A 323 -30.05 11.25 26.49
C GLY A 323 -29.88 11.72 25.03
N LYS A 324 -29.42 12.95 24.78
CA LYS A 324 -29.22 13.46 23.41
C LYS A 324 -28.16 12.65 22.66
N PHE A 325 -28.49 12.28 21.43
CA PHE A 325 -27.65 11.50 20.53
C PHE A 325 -26.76 12.40 19.68
N TYR A 326 -25.49 12.06 19.56
CA TYR A 326 -24.53 12.75 18.70
C TYR A 326 -23.81 11.72 17.83
N ALA A 327 -24.03 11.78 16.51
CA ALA A 327 -23.38 10.91 15.54
C ALA A 327 -21.87 11.21 15.43
N VAL A 328 -21.51 12.49 15.52
CA VAL A 328 -20.13 12.96 15.34
C VAL A 328 -19.43 13.10 16.70
N LEU A 329 -18.20 12.57 16.81
CA LEU A 329 -17.46 12.46 18.07
C LEU A 329 -17.14 13.81 18.71
N HIS A 330 -16.71 14.82 17.92
CA HIS A 330 -16.35 16.13 18.46
C HIS A 330 -17.57 16.86 19.04
N MET A 331 -18.71 16.84 18.34
CA MET A 331 -19.98 17.39 18.84
C MET A 331 -20.41 16.76 20.17
N ARG A 332 -20.17 15.44 20.33
CA ARG A 332 -20.41 14.78 21.62
C ARG A 332 -19.47 15.29 22.71
N ARG A 333 -18.17 15.43 22.41
CA ARG A 333 -17.18 15.94 23.38
C ARG A 333 -17.57 17.34 23.84
N ASP A 334 -17.98 18.18 22.89
CA ASP A 334 -18.41 19.54 23.16
C ASP A 334 -19.66 19.56 24.04
N HIS A 335 -20.67 18.78 23.65
CA HIS A 335 -21.87 18.60 24.45
C HIS A 335 -21.60 18.13 25.89
N VAL A 336 -20.71 17.14 26.06
CA VAL A 336 -20.30 16.66 27.39
C VAL A 336 -19.54 17.76 28.15
N GLY A 337 -18.67 18.52 27.47
CA GLY A 337 -17.96 19.66 28.05
C GLY A 337 -18.92 20.73 28.57
N ALA A 338 -19.99 21.05 27.84
CA ALA A 338 -21.04 21.95 28.29
C ALA A 338 -21.73 21.45 29.57
N HIS A 339 -22.03 20.15 29.64
CA HIS A 339 -22.62 19.54 30.84
C HIS A 339 -21.71 19.52 32.06
N LEU A 340 -20.40 19.40 31.84
CA LEU A 340 -19.37 19.46 32.87
C LEU A 340 -18.97 20.90 33.22
N LYS A 341 -19.44 21.90 32.46
CA LYS A 341 -18.96 23.29 32.52
C LYS A 341 -17.43 23.34 32.44
N ALA A 342 -16.86 22.50 31.57
CA ALA A 342 -15.42 22.39 31.40
C ALA A 342 -14.88 23.74 30.89
N LYS A 343 -13.85 24.24 31.57
CA LYS A 343 -13.11 25.44 31.18
C LYS A 343 -11.72 25.00 30.76
N PHE A 344 -11.31 25.42 29.57
CA PHE A 344 -9.96 25.14 29.07
C PHE A 344 -9.11 26.39 29.31
N PRO A 345 -8.16 26.36 30.27
CA PRO A 345 -7.30 27.50 30.50
C PRO A 345 -6.44 27.75 29.27
N CYS A 346 -6.17 29.01 28.97
CA CYS A 346 -5.25 29.37 27.92
C CYS A 346 -3.85 28.76 28.20
N PRO A 347 -3.20 28.11 27.22
CA PRO A 347 -1.88 27.49 27.42
C PRO A 347 -0.78 28.52 27.74
N PHE A 348 -0.99 29.80 27.43
CA PHE A 348 -0.09 30.87 27.82
C PHE A 348 -0.20 31.15 29.32
N ARG A 349 0.92 30.94 30.03
CA ARG A 349 1.05 31.30 31.45
C ARG A 349 0.71 32.79 31.60
N HIS A 350 -0.18 33.12 32.53
CA HIS A 350 -0.70 34.47 32.83
C HIS A 350 -1.82 35.01 31.95
N CYS A 351 -2.31 34.26 30.95
CA CYS A 351 -3.55 34.64 30.29
C CYS A 351 -4.75 34.25 31.18
N SER A 352 -5.56 35.23 31.59
CA SER A 352 -6.78 34.99 32.39
C SER A 352 -7.96 34.47 31.56
N TYR A 353 -7.78 34.33 30.25
CA TYR A 353 -8.81 33.81 29.36
C TYR A 353 -8.96 32.31 29.53
N SER A 354 -10.21 31.85 29.58
CA SER A 354 -10.57 30.44 29.51
C SER A 354 -11.60 30.26 28.41
N GLY A 355 -11.31 29.39 27.45
CA GLY A 355 -12.30 28.98 26.47
C GLY A 355 -13.40 28.16 27.14
N ASN A 356 -14.65 28.47 26.80
CA ASN A 356 -15.76 27.56 27.06
C ASN A 356 -16.01 26.77 25.78
N VAL A 357 -16.49 25.54 25.94
CA VAL A 357 -17.00 24.80 24.80
C VAL A 357 -18.21 25.55 24.23
N ALA A 358 -18.21 25.79 22.92
CA ALA A 358 -19.37 26.32 22.21
C ALA A 358 -20.59 25.39 22.45
N THR A 359 -21.68 25.97 22.95
CA THR A 359 -22.93 25.27 23.27
C THR A 359 -23.93 25.29 22.13
#